data_AF-A0A453G8U0-F1
#
_entry.id   AF-A0A453G8U0-F1
#
_cell.length_a   1.000
_cell.length_b   1.000
_cell.length_c   1.000
_cell.angle_alpha   90.00
_cell.angle_beta   90.00
_cell.angle_gamma   90.00
#
_symmetry.space_group_name_H-M   'P 1'
#
loop_
_entity.id
_entity.type
_entity.pdbx_description
1 polymer ?
#
loop_
_entity_poly.entity_id
_entity_poly.type
_entity_poly.pdbx_seq_one_letter_code
_entity_poly.pdbx_strand_id
1 'polypeptide(L)'
;MAMTIVEQSGGQYHVLLIIADGQVTRSVDTASGQLSSQEQKTVDAIVRASELPLSIVLVGVGDGPWDMMKEFDDNIPARAFDNFQFVNFSEIMSKNMPQSRKEAAFALSALMEIPQQYKATVELGILGYAPPHPFQVHYMAPLIF
;
A
#
# COMPACT_ATOMS: atom_id res chain seq x y z
N MET A 1 12.65 4.57 -3.41
CA MET A 1 11.36 3.96 -2.99
C MET A 1 10.28 4.37 -3.99
N ALA A 2 9.10 3.73 -3.99
CA ALA A 2 8.05 3.95 -5.00
C ALA A 2 7.70 5.43 -5.23
N MET A 3 7.62 6.24 -4.17
CA MET A 3 7.41 7.69 -4.27
C MET A 3 8.47 8.38 -5.15
N THR A 4 9.75 8.08 -4.94
CA THR A 4 10.86 8.58 -5.78
C THR A 4 10.72 8.15 -7.25
N ILE A 5 10.21 6.94 -7.52
CA ILE A 5 9.99 6.45 -8.89
C ILE A 5 8.90 7.26 -9.58
N VAL A 6 7.81 7.56 -8.86
CA VAL A 6 6.72 8.41 -9.37
C VAL A 6 7.24 9.79 -9.72
N GLU A 7 8.05 10.41 -8.86
CA GLU A 7 8.65 11.72 -9.15
C GLU A 7 9.59 11.67 -10.36
N GLN A 8 10.48 10.68 -10.41
CA GLN A 8 11.44 10.51 -11.52
C GLN A 8 10.75 10.21 -12.86
N SER A 9 9.55 9.63 -12.81
CA SER A 9 8.73 9.40 -14.01
C SER A 9 8.02 10.66 -14.54
N GLY A 10 8.13 11.80 -13.83
CA GLY A 10 7.40 13.02 -14.14
C GLY A 10 5.95 12.99 -13.64
N GLY A 11 5.68 12.28 -12.54
CA GLY A 11 4.33 12.16 -11.98
C GLY A 11 3.42 11.22 -12.76
N GLN A 12 3.96 10.18 -13.41
CA GLN A 12 3.13 9.13 -14.02
C GLN A 12 2.47 8.29 -12.92
N TYR A 13 1.27 7.81 -13.21
CA TYR A 13 0.53 6.96 -12.29
C TYR A 13 1.21 5.60 -12.09
N HIS A 14 1.38 5.19 -10.83
CA HIS A 14 1.95 3.90 -10.48
C HIS A 14 1.07 3.15 -9.49
N VAL A 15 1.17 1.81 -9.54
CA VAL A 15 0.61 0.92 -8.52
C VAL A 15 1.78 0.17 -7.87
N LEU A 16 1.97 0.38 -6.58
CA LEU A 16 2.93 -0.37 -5.77
C LEU A 16 2.24 -1.62 -5.21
N LEU A 17 2.69 -2.80 -5.64
CA LEU A 17 2.28 -4.08 -5.08
C LEU A 17 3.29 -4.54 -4.02
N ILE A 18 2.86 -4.64 -2.76
CA ILE A 18 3.68 -5.17 -1.66
C ILE A 18 3.16 -6.56 -1.32
N ILE A 19 4.04 -7.57 -1.32
CA ILE A 19 3.70 -8.92 -0.87
C ILE A 19 4.40 -9.13 0.48
N ALA A 20 3.62 -9.41 1.52
CA ALA A 20 4.13 -9.56 2.89
C ALA A 20 3.36 -10.64 3.65
N ASP A 21 4.01 -11.28 4.63
CA ASP A 21 3.47 -12.42 5.38
C ASP A 21 2.83 -12.08 6.73
N GLY A 22 3.02 -10.84 7.20
CA GLY A 22 2.39 -10.33 8.42
C GLY A 22 3.31 -9.43 9.26
N GLN A 23 2.65 -8.54 10.01
CA GLN A 23 3.12 -7.53 10.98
C GLN A 23 4.31 -6.63 10.61
N VAL A 24 3.98 -5.35 10.37
CA VAL A 24 4.84 -4.24 10.80
C VAL A 24 5.11 -4.43 12.29
N THR A 25 6.38 -4.52 12.70
CA THR A 25 6.78 -5.00 14.03
C THR A 25 6.00 -4.29 15.14
N ARG A 26 5.05 -4.98 15.78
CA ARG A 26 4.47 -4.52 17.05
C ARG A 26 5.53 -4.66 18.12
N SER A 27 5.79 -3.58 18.85
CA SER A 27 6.55 -3.74 20.09
C SER A 27 5.66 -4.49 21.07
N VAL A 28 6.15 -5.55 21.67
CA VAL A 28 5.48 -6.26 22.78
C VAL A 28 5.13 -5.33 23.94
N ASP A 29 5.73 -4.13 24.00
CA ASP A 29 5.50 -3.09 24.99
C ASP A 29 4.45 -2.02 24.58
N THR A 30 3.81 -2.15 23.41
CA THR A 30 2.75 -1.19 23.02
C THR A 30 1.45 -1.46 23.78
N ALA A 31 1.01 -0.48 24.57
CA ALA A 31 -0.29 -0.53 25.22
C ALA A 31 -1.41 -0.63 24.17
N SER A 32 -2.50 -1.32 24.52
CA SER A 32 -3.67 -1.46 23.64
C SER A 32 -4.12 -0.08 23.11
N GLY A 33 -4.07 0.09 21.79
CA GLY A 33 -4.45 1.35 21.11
C GLY A 33 -3.31 2.30 20.74
N GLN A 34 -2.04 1.98 21.00
CA GLN A 34 -0.89 2.79 20.54
C GLN A 34 -0.13 2.11 19.40
N LEU A 35 0.22 2.90 18.38
CA LEU A 35 1.06 2.44 17.27
C LEU A 35 2.53 2.33 17.71
N SER A 36 3.21 1.28 17.25
CA SER A 36 4.66 1.13 17.33
C SER A 36 5.37 2.15 16.45
N SER A 37 6.68 2.33 16.67
CA SER A 37 7.48 3.26 15.85
C SER A 37 7.50 2.88 14.36
N GLN A 38 7.38 1.59 14.05
CA GLN A 38 7.35 1.06 12.70
C GLN A 38 5.95 1.27 12.08
N GLU A 39 4.89 1.03 12.86
CA GLU A 39 3.51 1.26 12.43
C GLU A 39 3.29 2.75 12.11
N GLN A 40 3.72 3.65 13.00
CA GLN A 40 3.62 5.09 12.76
C GLN A 40 4.38 5.52 11.50
N LYS A 41 5.61 5.03 11.29
CA LYS A 41 6.38 5.34 10.07
C LYS A 41 5.70 4.82 8.80
N THR A 42 4.98 3.71 8.90
CA THR A 42 4.23 3.14 7.78
C THR A 42 3.02 4.01 7.45
N VAL A 43 2.26 4.41 8.47
CA VAL A 43 1.15 5.36 8.32
C VAL A 43 1.64 6.68 7.72
N ASP A 44 2.71 7.26 8.27
CA ASP A 44 3.28 8.52 7.77
C ASP A 44 3.76 8.41 6.32
N ALA A 45 4.22 7.22 5.90
CA ALA A 45 4.64 6.96 4.53
C ALA A 45 3.43 6.84 3.59
N ILE A 46 2.34 6.20 4.02
CA ILE A 46 1.10 6.09 3.24
C ILE A 46 0.45 7.48 3.07
N VAL A 47 0.38 8.26 4.15
CA VAL A 47 -0.13 9.65 4.10
C VAL A 47 0.68 10.48 3.13
N ARG A 48 2.02 10.44 3.22
CA ARG A 48 2.89 11.14 2.26
C ARG A 48 2.72 10.65 0.83
N ALA A 49 2.57 9.34 0.62
CA ALA A 49 2.33 8.78 -0.70
C ALA A 49 1.02 9.26 -1.33
N SER A 50 0.03 9.69 -0.54
CA SER A 50 -1.25 10.21 -1.04
C SER A 50 -1.14 11.58 -1.73
N GLU A 51 0.01 12.25 -1.61
CA GLU A 51 0.31 13.50 -2.34
C GLU A 51 0.85 13.24 -3.76
N LEU A 52 1.02 11.96 -4.13
CA LEU A 52 1.54 11.52 -5.42
C LEU A 52 0.50 10.68 -6.17
N PRO A 53 0.60 10.55 -7.51
CA PRO A 53 -0.23 9.64 -8.29
C PRO A 53 0.22 8.17 -8.09
N LEU A 54 0.04 7.67 -6.87
CA LEU A 54 0.50 6.38 -6.40
C LEU A 54 -0.59 5.66 -5.61
N SER A 55 -0.99 4.49 -6.11
CA SER A 55 -1.79 3.52 -5.37
C SER A 55 -0.91 2.45 -4.74
N ILE A 56 -1.29 1.97 -3.58
CA ILE A 56 -0.59 0.91 -2.84
C ILE A 56 -1.56 -0.26 -2.65
N VAL A 57 -1.15 -1.45 -3.07
CA VAL A 57 -1.88 -2.70 -2.83
C VAL A 57 -1.01 -3.61 -1.98
N LEU A 58 -1.45 -3.91 -0.77
CA LEU A 58 -0.80 -4.85 0.13
C LEU A 58 -1.45 -6.23 0.00
N VAL A 59 -0.67 -7.20 -0.47
CA VAL A 59 -1.06 -8.60 -0.61
C VAL A 59 -0.52 -9.39 0.58
N GLY A 60 -1.43 -9.76 1.49
CA GLY A 60 -1.12 -10.58 2.66
C GLY A 60 -1.07 -12.07 2.32
N VAL A 61 0.07 -12.71 2.55
CA VAL A 61 0.28 -14.17 2.42
C VAL A 61 0.53 -14.80 3.78
N GLY A 62 0.33 -16.11 3.96
CA GLY A 62 0.43 -16.74 5.28
C GLY A 62 -0.75 -16.47 6.21
N ASP A 63 -0.52 -16.62 7.51
CA ASP A 63 -1.58 -16.79 8.53
C ASP A 63 -2.05 -15.47 9.17
N GLY A 64 -1.32 -14.37 8.99
CA GLY A 64 -1.60 -13.10 9.67
C GLY A 64 -1.07 -13.04 11.12
N PRO A 65 -1.68 -12.25 12.02
CA PRO A 65 -2.99 -11.59 11.92
C PRO A 65 -3.00 -10.34 11.02
N TRP A 66 -4.17 -10.03 10.45
CA TRP A 66 -4.36 -8.95 9.45
C TRP A 66 -5.18 -7.76 9.96
N ASP A 67 -5.56 -7.72 11.23
CA ASP A 67 -6.49 -6.72 11.77
C ASP A 67 -6.00 -5.28 11.55
N MET A 68 -4.70 -5.05 11.73
CA MET A 68 -4.10 -3.73 11.49
C MET A 68 -4.11 -3.32 10.02
N MET A 69 -3.90 -4.27 9.10
CA MET A 69 -3.91 -3.96 7.68
C MET A 69 -5.33 -3.62 7.20
N LYS A 70 -6.34 -4.22 7.82
CA LYS A 70 -7.74 -3.84 7.63
C LYS A 70 -8.05 -2.46 8.24
N GLU A 71 -7.46 -2.13 9.39
CA GLU A 71 -7.60 -0.80 9.98
C GLU A 71 -6.99 0.30 9.09
N PHE A 72 -5.88 0.00 8.42
CA PHE A 72 -5.24 0.90 7.48
C PHE A 72 -6.00 1.09 6.16
N ASP A 73 -6.78 0.10 5.74
CA ASP A 73 -7.70 0.18 4.59
C ASP A 73 -8.72 1.32 4.81
N ASP A 74 -9.41 1.28 5.95
CA ASP A 74 -10.58 2.13 6.21
C ASP A 74 -10.25 3.44 6.94
N ASN A 75 -9.19 3.48 7.77
CA ASN A 75 -9.04 4.51 8.82
C ASN A 75 -7.65 5.15 8.89
N ILE A 76 -7.01 5.48 7.76
CA ILE A 76 -5.82 6.36 7.78
C ILE A 76 -6.27 7.83 7.74
N PRO A 77 -6.16 8.59 8.85
CA PRO A 77 -6.48 10.00 8.85
C PRO A 77 -5.44 10.81 8.05
N ALA A 78 -5.86 11.97 7.53
CA ALA A 78 -5.02 12.98 6.88
C ALA A 78 -4.44 12.63 5.49
N ARG A 79 -4.79 11.49 4.88
CA ARG A 79 -4.49 11.23 3.47
C ARG A 79 -5.31 12.11 2.54
N ALA A 80 -4.73 12.56 1.42
CA ALA A 80 -5.38 13.41 0.42
C ALA A 80 -6.48 12.66 -0.37
N PHE A 81 -6.28 11.36 -0.58
CA PHE A 81 -7.27 10.42 -1.10
C PHE A 81 -6.99 9.03 -0.54
N ASP A 82 -7.96 8.13 -0.66
CA ASP A 82 -7.77 6.72 -0.33
C ASP A 82 -6.80 6.08 -1.33
N ASN A 83 -5.57 5.78 -0.93
CA ASN A 83 -4.51 5.30 -1.81
C ASN A 83 -3.97 3.92 -1.41
N PHE A 84 -4.65 3.21 -0.50
CA PHE A 84 -4.15 1.96 0.07
C PHE A 84 -5.26 0.91 0.08
N GLN A 85 -4.96 -0.27 -0.46
CA GLN A 85 -5.86 -1.42 -0.52
C GLN A 85 -5.20 -2.66 0.09
N PHE A 86 -5.86 -3.32 1.04
CA PHE A 86 -5.42 -4.61 1.58
C PHE A 86 -6.15 -5.81 0.94
N VAL A 87 -5.39 -6.84 0.57
CA VAL A 87 -5.91 -8.10 0.01
C VAL A 87 -5.35 -9.30 0.76
N ASN A 88 -6.23 -10.06 1.43
CA ASN A 88 -5.87 -11.33 2.05
C ASN A 88 -5.80 -12.46 1.01
N PHE A 89 -4.62 -12.66 0.42
CA PHE A 89 -4.39 -13.65 -0.63
C PHE A 89 -4.61 -15.07 -0.11
N SER A 90 -4.09 -15.40 1.08
CA SER A 90 -4.25 -16.71 1.70
C SER A 90 -5.72 -17.09 1.86
N GLU A 91 -6.55 -16.15 2.30
CA GLU A 91 -7.99 -16.37 2.45
C GLU A 91 -8.70 -16.58 1.11
N ILE A 92 -8.35 -15.84 0.07
CA ILE A 92 -8.93 -16.04 -1.27
C ILE A 92 -8.51 -17.42 -1.81
N MET A 93 -7.25 -17.78 -1.64
CA MET A 93 -6.69 -19.02 -2.18
C MET A 93 -7.11 -20.27 -1.40
N SER A 94 -7.55 -20.14 -0.15
CA SER A 94 -8.06 -21.27 0.65
C SER A 94 -9.51 -21.64 0.34
N LYS A 95 -10.27 -20.77 -0.33
CA LYS A 95 -11.69 -21.03 -0.68
C LYS A 95 -11.85 -22.29 -1.52
N ASN A 96 -12.93 -23.04 -1.28
CA ASN A 96 -13.25 -24.23 -2.07
C ASN A 96 -13.93 -23.85 -3.40
N MET A 97 -13.13 -23.40 -4.37
CA MET A 97 -13.58 -23.05 -5.72
C MET A 97 -12.50 -23.31 -6.77
N PRO A 98 -12.84 -23.39 -8.07
CA PRO A 98 -11.85 -23.59 -9.13
C PRO A 98 -10.74 -22.52 -9.13
N GLN A 99 -9.53 -22.91 -9.53
CA GLN A 99 -8.35 -22.03 -9.55
C GLN A 99 -8.59 -20.72 -10.31
N SER A 100 -9.20 -20.79 -11.49
CA SER A 100 -9.51 -19.59 -12.29
C SER A 100 -10.45 -18.60 -11.58
N ARG A 101 -11.36 -19.09 -10.72
CA ARG A 101 -12.22 -18.22 -9.90
C ARG A 101 -11.46 -17.59 -8.74
N LYS A 102 -10.44 -18.26 -8.19
CA LYS A 102 -9.53 -17.70 -7.18
C LYS A 102 -8.69 -16.58 -7.75
N GLU A 103 -8.13 -16.79 -8.93
CA GLU A 103 -7.34 -15.78 -9.64
C GLU A 103 -8.20 -14.57 -10.00
N ALA A 104 -9.42 -14.78 -10.53
CA ALA A 104 -10.35 -13.70 -10.82
C ALA A 104 -10.78 -12.93 -9.56
N ALA A 105 -11.06 -13.65 -8.46
CA ALA A 105 -11.40 -13.02 -7.18
C ALA A 105 -10.23 -12.19 -6.63
N PHE A 106 -9.01 -12.72 -6.67
CA PHE A 106 -7.82 -11.99 -6.27
C PHE A 106 -7.59 -10.74 -7.13
N ALA A 107 -7.67 -10.87 -8.46
CA ALA A 107 -7.50 -9.74 -9.37
C ALA A 107 -8.56 -8.65 -9.13
N LEU A 108 -9.81 -9.05 -8.91
CA LEU A 108 -10.88 -8.10 -8.57
C LEU A 108 -10.58 -7.40 -7.24
N SER A 109 -10.24 -8.14 -6.19
CA SER A 109 -9.91 -7.56 -4.87
C SER A 109 -8.69 -6.64 -4.91
N ALA A 110 -7.68 -6.95 -5.72
CA ALA A 110 -6.48 -6.12 -5.86
C ALA A 110 -6.70 -4.85 -6.68
N LEU A 111 -7.67 -4.86 -7.60
CA LEU A 111 -7.87 -3.78 -8.57
C LEU A 111 -9.16 -2.98 -8.36
N MET A 112 -10.02 -3.37 -7.40
CA MET A 112 -11.34 -2.77 -7.23
C MET A 112 -11.30 -1.26 -6.96
N GLU A 113 -10.27 -0.79 -6.26
CA GLU A 113 -10.13 0.63 -5.92
C GLU A 113 -9.38 1.44 -6.99
N ILE A 114 -8.53 0.78 -7.78
CA ILE A 114 -7.60 1.42 -8.73
C ILE A 114 -8.30 2.42 -9.67
N PRO A 115 -9.49 2.16 -10.24
CA PRO A 115 -10.19 3.14 -11.07
C PRO A 115 -10.55 4.44 -10.33
N GLN A 116 -11.00 4.32 -9.07
CA GLN A 116 -11.39 5.48 -8.24
C GLN A 116 -10.15 6.24 -7.76
N GLN A 117 -9.12 5.51 -7.37
CA GLN A 117 -7.83 6.07 -6.96
C GLN A 117 -7.18 6.85 -8.11
N TYR A 118 -7.13 6.28 -9.31
CA TYR A 118 -6.66 6.99 -10.51
C TYR A 118 -7.44 8.28 -10.74
N LYS A 119 -8.78 8.23 -10.67
CA LYS A 119 -9.64 9.41 -10.84
C LYS A 119 -9.33 10.48 -9.79
N ALA A 120 -9.13 10.11 -8.54
CA ALA A 120 -8.76 11.04 -7.47
C ALA A 120 -7.45 11.78 -7.79
N THR A 121 -6.44 11.10 -8.36
CA THR A 121 -5.18 11.75 -8.74
C THR A 121 -5.35 12.80 -9.84
N VAL A 122 -6.32 12.59 -10.75
CA VAL A 122 -6.68 13.57 -11.79
C VAL A 122 -7.40 14.76 -11.15
N GLU A 123 -8.37 14.50 -10.27
CA GLU A 123 -9.19 15.53 -9.60
C GLU A 123 -8.37 16.41 -8.66
N LEU A 124 -7.36 15.83 -7.99
CA LEU A 124 -6.39 16.55 -7.16
C LEU A 124 -5.33 17.31 -7.96
N GLY A 125 -5.24 17.10 -9.28
CA GLY A 125 -4.27 17.76 -10.15
C GLY A 125 -2.82 17.30 -9.92
N ILE A 126 -2.61 16.12 -9.34
CA ILE A 126 -1.28 15.57 -9.03
C ILE A 126 -0.76 14.63 -10.13
N LEU A 127 -1.60 14.21 -11.06
CA LEU A 127 -1.19 13.41 -12.21
C LEU A 127 -0.37 14.25 -13.21
N GLY A 128 0.83 13.76 -13.58
CA GLY A 128 1.75 14.45 -14.49
C GLY A 128 2.48 15.64 -13.86
N TYR A 129 2.41 15.78 -12.53
CA TYR A 129 3.11 16.81 -11.78
C TYR A 129 4.27 16.19 -11.00
N ALA A 130 5.48 16.74 -11.18
CA ALA A 130 6.63 16.41 -10.34
C ALA A 130 6.77 17.47 -9.24
N PRO A 131 6.68 17.13 -7.95
CA PRO A 131 6.88 18.09 -6.89
C PRO A 131 8.30 18.68 -6.95
N PRO A 132 8.47 19.97 -6.58
CA PRO A 132 9.76 20.66 -6.71
C PRO A 132 10.86 20.12 -5.79
N HIS A 133 10.51 19.31 -4.79
CA HIS A 133 11.44 18.75 -3.81
C HIS A 133 11.34 17.22 -3.82
N PRO A 134 12.18 16.52 -4.61
CA PRO A 134 12.08 15.08 -4.76
C PRO A 134 12.50 14.31 -3.48
N PHE A 135 11.81 13.22 -3.19
CA PHE A 135 12.14 12.28 -2.12
C PHE A 135 13.47 11.57 -2.40
N GLN A 136 14.52 11.95 -1.67
CA GLN A 136 15.79 11.23 -1.70
C GLN A 136 15.72 9.96 -0.83
N VAL A 137 15.73 8.80 -1.47
CA VAL A 137 15.95 7.52 -0.78
C VAL A 137 17.09 6.78 -1.46
N HIS A 138 18.10 6.39 -0.68
CA HIS A 138 19.26 5.66 -1.17
C HIS A 138 18.94 4.16 -1.27
N TYR A 139 19.27 3.54 -2.41
CA TYR A 139 19.23 2.09 -2.53
C TYR A 139 20.45 1.48 -1.83
N MET A 140 20.22 0.50 -0.96
CA MET A 140 21.29 -0.42 -0.56
C MET A 140 21.51 -1.41 -1.70
N ALA A 141 22.78 -1.68 -2.04
CA ALA A 141 23.10 -2.75 -2.96
C ALA A 141 22.53 -4.07 -2.42
N PRO A 142 22.04 -4.98 -3.28
CA PRO A 142 21.55 -6.27 -2.83
C PRO A 142 22.66 -7.00 -2.04
N LEU A 143 22.29 -7.56 -0.88
CA LEU A 143 23.16 -8.48 -0.17
C LEU A 143 23.34 -9.70 -1.06
N ILE A 144 24.54 -9.83 -1.63
CA ILE A 144 24.94 -11.04 -2.35
C ILE A 144 25.26 -12.07 -1.26
N PHE A 145 24.39 -13.07 -1.11
CA PHE A 145 24.61 -14.21 -0.22
C PHE A 145 25.53 -15.25 -0.86
#